data_AF-A0A2S2C832-F1
#
_entry.id   AF-A0A2S2C832-F1
#
_cell.length_a   1.000
_cell.length_b   1.000
_cell.length_c   1.000
_cell.angle_alpha   90.00
_cell.angle_beta   90.00
_cell.angle_gamma   90.00
#
_symmetry.space_group_name_H-M   'P 1'
#
loop_
_entity.id
_entity.type
_entity.pdbx_description
1 polymer ?
#
loop_
_entity_poly.entity_id
_entity_poly.type
_entity_poly.pdbx_seq_one_letter_code
_entity_poly.pdbx_strand_id
1 'polypeptide(L)' 'MTATTSTSYPVTGMTCGHCVGAVTEELRTLAGVVEVRVDLVADGTSTVTVTSTTPLTGDQVAAALDEAGDYHLATA' A
#
# COMPACT_ATOMS: atom_id res chain seq x y z
N MET A 1 9.62 -22.51 -8.22
CA MET A 1 9.57 -21.81 -6.93
C MET A 1 9.38 -20.34 -7.24
N THR A 2 8.16 -19.83 -7.10
CA THR A 2 7.89 -18.40 -7.35
C THR A 2 8.38 -17.64 -6.13
N ALA A 3 9.41 -16.82 -6.28
CA ALA A 3 9.89 -15.95 -5.22
C ALA A 3 8.95 -14.75 -5.12
N THR A 4 8.41 -14.49 -3.93
CA THR A 4 7.67 -13.26 -3.63
C THR A 4 8.56 -12.30 -2.86
N THR A 5 8.40 -11.01 -3.12
CA THR A 5 9.06 -9.93 -2.40
C THR A 5 8.04 -9.17 -1.58
N SER A 6 8.41 -8.80 -0.36
CA SER A 6 7.58 -7.98 0.51
C SER A 6 8.23 -6.61 0.68
N THR A 7 7.49 -5.54 0.39
CA THR A 7 7.96 -4.16 0.52
C THR A 7 7.00 -3.36 1.38
N SER A 8 7.54 -2.66 2.36
CA SER A 8 6.80 -1.81 3.28
C SER A 8 6.89 -0.34 2.86
N TYR A 9 5.74 0.30 2.76
CA TYR A 9 5.57 1.67 2.33
C TYR A 9 4.93 2.48 3.46
N PRO A 10 5.62 3.49 4.01
CA PRO A 10 5.01 4.42 4.94
C PRO A 10 4.00 5.31 4.19
N VAL A 11 2.80 5.46 4.72
CA VAL A 11 1.69 6.22 4.14
C VAL A 11 1.12 7.16 5.19
N THR A 12 0.90 8.41 4.81
CA THR A 12 0.25 9.43 5.65
C THR A 12 -1.11 9.80 5.08
N GLY A 13 -1.99 10.36 5.93
CA GLY A 13 -3.34 10.78 5.55
C GLY A 13 -4.43 9.73 5.77
N MET A 14 -4.08 8.46 6.00
CA MET A 14 -5.04 7.44 6.42
C MET A 14 -5.44 7.65 7.88
N THR A 15 -6.66 8.15 8.10
CA THR A 15 -7.21 8.43 9.44
C THR A 15 -8.36 7.50 9.83
N CYS A 16 -8.83 6.66 8.91
CA CYS A 16 -10.06 5.89 9.07
C CYS A 16 -9.91 4.42 8.64
N GLY A 17 -10.63 3.51 9.31
CA GLY A 17 -10.62 2.08 8.93
C GLY A 17 -11.16 1.79 7.53
N HIS A 18 -12.07 2.63 7.00
CA HIS A 18 -12.56 2.52 5.62
C HIS A 18 -11.47 2.83 4.58
N CYS A 19 -10.54 3.72 4.92
CA CYS A 19 -9.43 4.14 4.10
C CYS A 19 -8.49 2.95 3.81
N VAL A 20 -8.32 2.06 4.79
CA VAL A 20 -7.52 0.83 4.69
C VAL A 20 -8.10 -0.13 3.66
N GLY A 21 -9.43 -0.30 3.65
CA GLY A 21 -10.11 -1.20 2.72
C GLY A 21 -9.88 -0.79 1.28
N ALA A 22 -10.11 0.49 0.98
CA ALA A 22 -9.90 1.06 -0.36
C ALA A 22 -8.46 0.87 -0.84
N VAL A 23 -7.47 1.27 -0.04
CA VAL A 23 -6.04 1.09 -0.37
C VAL A 23 -5.67 -0.38 -0.60
N THR A 24 -6.22 -1.28 0.21
CA THR A 24 -5.96 -2.71 0.10
C THR A 24 -6.53 -3.28 -1.21
N GLU A 25 -7.74 -2.86 -1.59
CA GLU A 25 -8.36 -3.29 -2.85
C GLU A 25 -7.57 -2.76 -4.05
N GLU A 26 -7.26 -1.47 -4.10
CA GLU A 26 -6.52 -0.86 -5.20
C GLU A 26 -5.13 -1.49 -5.37
N LEU A 27 -4.37 -1.68 -4.27
CA LEU A 27 -3.06 -2.34 -4.36
C LEU A 27 -3.16 -3.80 -4.79
N ARG A 28 -4.24 -4.52 -4.45
CA ARG A 28 -4.46 -5.88 -4.92
C ARG A 28 -4.79 -5.97 -6.41
N THR A 29 -5.22 -4.87 -7.04
CA THR A 29 -5.40 -4.83 -8.50
C THR A 29 -4.07 -4.82 -9.25
N LEU A 30 -2.99 -4.39 -8.60
CA LEU A 30 -1.66 -4.34 -9.21
C LEU A 30 -1.18 -5.75 -9.59
N ALA A 31 -0.67 -5.87 -10.81
CA ALA A 31 -0.22 -7.15 -11.34
C ALA A 31 0.90 -7.75 -10.48
N GLY A 32 0.68 -8.99 -10.04
CA GLY A 32 1.64 -9.73 -9.23
C GLY A 32 1.49 -9.52 -7.73
N VAL A 33 0.56 -8.68 -7.25
CA VAL A 33 0.27 -8.60 -5.81
C VAL A 33 -0.42 -9.86 -5.33
N VAL A 34 0.09 -10.40 -4.24
CA VAL A 34 -0.39 -11.64 -3.60
C VAL A 34 -1.04 -11.33 -2.27
N GLU A 35 -0.44 -10.43 -1.49
CA GLU A 35 -0.92 -10.05 -0.17
C GLU A 35 -0.67 -8.57 0.07
N VAL A 36 -1.60 -7.93 0.75
CA VAL A 36 -1.47 -6.54 1.21
C VAL A 36 -1.86 -6.51 2.68
N ARG A 37 -0.98 -5.92 3.49
CA ARG A 37 -1.17 -5.73 4.92
C ARG A 37 -1.04 -4.25 5.23
N VAL A 38 -1.99 -3.70 5.96
CA VAL A 38 -1.99 -2.29 6.34
C VAL A 38 -2.01 -2.19 7.86
N ASP A 39 -0.97 -1.58 8.41
CA ASP A 39 -0.85 -1.22 9.80
C ASP A 39 -1.26 0.26 9.93
N LEU A 40 -2.58 0.47 10.11
CA LEU A 40 -3.17 1.79 10.28
C LEU A 40 -2.76 2.40 11.63
N VAL A 41 -2.18 3.59 11.56
CA VAL A 41 -1.91 4.42 12.73
C VAL A 41 -2.80 5.66 12.63
N ALA A 42 -3.95 5.63 13.31
CA ALA A 42 -4.80 6.81 13.44
C ALA A 42 -3.97 7.93 14.09
N ASP A 43 -3.86 9.07 13.40
CA ASP A 43 -3.01 10.22 13.74
C ASP A 43 -1.49 10.06 13.54
N GLY A 44 -1.05 9.09 12.74
CA GLY A 44 0.38 8.92 12.45
C GLY A 44 0.69 8.47 11.02
N THR A 45 1.91 7.97 10.85
CA THR A 45 2.34 7.31 9.61
C THR A 45 1.93 5.85 9.69
N SER A 46 1.01 5.46 8.81
CA SER A 46 0.60 4.08 8.65
C SER A 46 1.63 3.33 7.81
N THR A 47 1.74 2.01 7.99
CA THR A 47 2.66 1.19 7.18
C THR A 47 1.87 0.23 6.31
N VAL A 48 2.10 0.29 5.01
CA VAL A 48 1.48 -0.60 4.02
C VAL A 48 2.53 -1.58 3.52
N THR A 49 2.40 -2.85 3.91
CA THR A 49 3.26 -3.93 3.44
C THR A 49 2.61 -4.67 2.29
N VAL A 50 3.24 -4.64 1.13
CA VAL A 50 2.76 -5.32 -0.08
C VAL A 50 3.68 -6.49 -0.40
N THR A 51 3.10 -7.67 -0.52
CA THR A 51 3.78 -8.88 -0.99
C THR A 51 3.38 -9.15 -2.43
N SER A 52 4.36 -9.23 -3.31
CA SER A 52 4.14 -9.43 -4.74
C SER A 52 5.14 -10.42 -5.35
N THR A 53 4.77 -11.07 -6.44
CA THR A 53 5.66 -11.92 -7.25
C THR A 53 6.62 -11.11 -8.12
N THR A 54 6.33 -9.82 -8.31
CA THR A 54 7.10 -8.87 -9.11
C THR A 54 7.42 -7.65 -8.25
N PRO A 55 8.63 -7.08 -8.35
CA PRO A 55 8.97 -5.87 -7.61
C PRO A 55 8.06 -4.71 -8.05
N LEU A 56 7.40 -4.08 -7.08
CA LEU A 56 6.59 -2.88 -7.29
C LEU A 56 7.44 -1.64 -7.08
N THR A 57 7.28 -0.66 -7.98
CA THR A 57 7.93 0.65 -7.79
C THR A 57 7.12 1.53 -6.85
N GLY A 58 7.78 2.48 -6.20
CA GLY A 58 7.10 3.49 -5.39
C GLY A 58 6.01 4.23 -6.16
N ASP A 59 6.24 4.53 -7.45
CA ASP A 59 5.27 5.19 -8.31
C ASP A 59 3.99 4.38 -8.52
N GLN A 60 4.11 3.05 -8.69
CA GLN A 60 2.92 2.18 -8.83
C GLN A 60 2.08 2.17 -7.55
N VAL A 61 2.75 2.11 -6.40
CA VAL A 61 2.08 2.14 -5.10
C VAL A 61 1.48 3.51 -4.83
N ALA A 62 2.20 4.59 -5.15
CA ALA A 62 1.69 5.96 -5.02
C ALA A 62 0.47 6.21 -5.91
N ALA A 63 0.47 5.74 -7.16
CA ALA A 63 -0.68 5.87 -8.05
C ALA A 63 -1.92 5.14 -7.51
N ALA A 64 -1.75 3.90 -7.00
CA ALA A 64 -2.84 3.16 -6.38
C ALA A 64 -3.36 3.83 -5.10
N LEU A 65 -2.47 4.47 -4.32
CA LEU A 65 -2.82 5.24 -3.14
C LEU A 65 -3.58 6.53 -3.48
N ASP A 66 -3.21 7.19 -4.58
CA ASP A 66 -3.87 8.38 -5.12
C ASP A 66 -5.30 8.02 -5.60
N GLU A 67 -5.44 6.94 -6.38
CA GLU A 67 -6.74 6.43 -6.84
C GLU A 67 -7.64 5.95 -5.67
N ALA A 68 -7.05 5.39 -4.62
CA ALA A 68 -7.80 4.94 -3.45
C ALA A 68 -8.38 6.09 -2.60
N GLY A 69 -7.79 7.29 -2.66
CA GLY A 69 -8.26 8.43 -1.88
C GLY A 69 -7.22 9.52 -1.60
N ASP A 70 -6.38 9.86 -2.59
CA ASP A 70 -5.37 10.92 -2.51
C ASP A 70 -4.36 10.72 -1.35
N TYR A 71 -3.95 9.48 -1.08
CA TYR A 71 -2.97 9.20 -0.04
C TYR A 71 -1.53 9.35 -0.54
N HIS A 72 -0.64 9.83 0.33
CA HIS A 72 0.75 10.05 -0.04
C HIS A 72 1.69 9.09 0.69
N LEU A 73 2.69 8.62 -0.05
CA LEU A 73 3.84 7.95 0.54
C LEU A 73 4.60 8.95 1.42
N ALA A 74 4.80 8.59 2.68
CA ALA A 74 5.67 9.32 3.59
C ALA A 74 7.12 9.00 3.22
N THR A 75 7.62 9.64 2.16
CA THR A 75 9.04 9.54 1.82
C THR A 75 9.83 10.08 3.03
N ALA A 76 10.70 9.22 3.59
CA ALA A 76 11.64 9.61 4.63
C ALA A 76 12.83 10.36 4.04
#